data_AF-A0A1E1MM43-F1
#
_entry.id   AF-A0A1E1MM43-F1
#
_cell.length_a   1.000
_cell.length_b   1.000
_cell.length_c   1.000
_cell.angle_alpha   90.00
_cell.angle_beta   90.00
_cell.angle_gamma   90.00
#
_symmetry.space_group_name_H-M   'P 1'
#
loop_
_entity.id
_entity.type
_entity.pdbx_description
1 polymer ?
#
loop_
_entity_poly.entity_id
_entity_poly.type
_entity_poly.pdbx_seq_one_letter_code
_entity_poly.pdbx_strand_id
1 'polypeptide(L)'
;MHYSRALLALAASIRDSIEAKKDETLYAALLLEGYETTAFNQEALPAWGTHVDGVTALIKNRGRENFNGPMSCMMFLFARRSAILSQIQSSTPIDPIFEQNGDALLPYENYGDRLLSRTMRITKIQDRTNRLLAQENLKIHVDTLSELKKDAKDLDEEFAAWAVQTPTHFTYSAITNIGIRSEDWIEGSVYVPQEIHRYPNNYVTRIWNLYRVSRLILSSIIHRISQTQNTDLASSNVKIDGINQAMVDGICASIPFLLGYDCLDLKHATFLKPGSLWPQASSGIPPQATDSGKFSLIWPLYVASSVPTTSDSQRRWLLDQLNWIADTGQIHAKVLKGCKSQTLLGKPERFRFDCV
;
A
#
# COMPACT_ATOMS: atom_id res chain seq x y z
N MET A 1 6.56 20.02 -22.25
CA MET A 1 7.82 20.76 -22.51
C MET A 1 8.72 20.87 -21.28
N HIS A 2 8.23 21.28 -20.10
CA HIS A 2 9.08 21.42 -18.90
C HIS A 2 9.58 20.08 -18.31
N TYR A 3 8.72 19.06 -18.22
CA TYR A 3 9.10 17.73 -17.73
C TYR A 3 10.24 17.09 -18.55
N SER A 4 10.12 17.04 -19.88
CA SER A 4 11.17 16.52 -20.76
C SER A 4 12.49 17.28 -20.63
N ARG A 5 12.44 18.61 -20.44
CA ARG A 5 13.65 19.42 -20.19
C ARG A 5 14.28 19.10 -18.83
N ALA A 6 13.47 18.90 -17.79
CA ALA A 6 13.94 18.51 -16.46
C ALA A 6 14.61 17.12 -16.49
N LEU A 7 14.02 16.16 -17.21
CA LEU A 7 14.62 14.83 -17.42
C LEU A 7 15.97 14.91 -18.13
N LEU A 8 16.08 15.72 -19.20
CA LEU A 8 17.34 15.90 -19.91
C LEU A 8 18.42 16.56 -19.04
N ALA A 9 18.04 17.57 -18.25
CA ALA A 9 18.96 18.22 -17.31
C ALA A 9 19.43 17.25 -16.21
N LEU A 10 18.49 16.50 -15.61
CA LEU A 10 18.82 15.47 -14.62
C LEU A 10 19.75 14.41 -15.23
N ALA A 11 19.46 13.93 -16.45
CA ALA A 11 20.30 12.96 -17.14
C ALA A 11 21.71 13.48 -17.48
N ALA A 12 21.90 14.80 -17.60
CA ALA A 12 23.21 15.41 -17.73
C ALA A 12 23.94 15.45 -16.38
N SER A 13 23.28 15.90 -15.31
CA SER A 13 23.84 15.94 -13.95
C SER A 13 24.25 14.56 -13.43
N ILE A 14 23.50 13.51 -13.74
CA ILE A 14 23.81 12.14 -13.30
C ILE A 14 25.08 11.58 -13.98
N ARG A 15 25.46 12.09 -15.17
CA ARG A 15 26.68 11.64 -15.87
C ARG A 15 27.95 12.30 -15.35
N ASP A 16 27.82 13.42 -14.65
CA ASP A 16 28.95 14.08 -13.99
C ASP A 16 29.14 13.50 -12.58
N SER A 17 30.35 13.05 -12.26
CA SER A 17 30.63 12.33 -11.01
C SER A 17 30.50 13.19 -9.75
N ILE A 18 30.60 14.52 -9.88
CA ILE A 18 30.45 15.48 -8.80
C ILE A 18 28.98 15.88 -8.67
N GLU A 19 28.35 16.30 -9.77
CA GLU A 19 26.93 16.71 -9.76
C GLU A 19 26.00 15.57 -9.34
N ALA A 20 26.30 14.32 -9.74
CA ALA A 20 25.50 13.15 -9.39
C ALA A 20 25.39 12.90 -7.87
N LYS A 21 26.29 13.49 -7.06
CA LYS A 21 26.30 13.32 -5.61
C LYS A 21 25.61 14.45 -4.85
N LYS A 22 25.24 15.54 -5.54
CA LYS A 22 24.64 16.72 -4.91
C LYS A 22 23.19 16.52 -4.48
N ASP A 23 22.75 17.30 -3.49
CA ASP A 23 21.37 17.33 -2.97
C ASP A 23 20.38 17.76 -4.04
N GLU A 24 20.74 18.73 -4.87
CA GLU A 24 19.92 19.23 -5.95
C GLU A 24 19.58 18.13 -6.96
N THR A 25 20.55 17.26 -7.29
CA THR A 25 20.35 16.16 -8.24
C THR A 25 19.38 15.11 -7.69
N LEU A 26 19.58 14.69 -6.43
CA LEU A 26 18.65 13.73 -5.80
C LEU A 26 17.28 14.36 -5.60
N TYR A 27 17.21 15.62 -5.14
CA TYR A 27 15.94 16.32 -4.95
C TYR A 27 15.16 16.47 -6.26
N ALA A 28 15.84 16.82 -7.36
CA ALA A 28 15.23 16.86 -8.69
C ALA A 28 14.67 15.49 -9.11
N ALA A 29 15.40 14.40 -8.84
CA ALA A 29 14.91 13.05 -9.09
C ALA A 29 13.65 12.72 -8.26
N LEU A 30 13.61 13.07 -6.97
CA LEU A 30 12.43 12.83 -6.12
C LEU A 30 11.22 13.68 -6.52
N LEU A 31 11.44 14.93 -6.97
CA LEU A 31 10.36 15.76 -7.51
C LEU A 31 9.74 15.18 -8.78
N LEU A 32 10.57 14.61 -9.66
CA LEU A 32 10.10 13.95 -10.87
C LEU A 32 9.33 12.66 -10.54
N GLU A 33 9.74 11.94 -9.50
CA GLU A 33 8.97 10.79 -8.99
C GLU A 33 7.55 11.20 -8.56
N GLY A 34 7.44 12.26 -7.75
CA GLY A 34 6.14 12.79 -7.34
C GLY A 34 5.31 13.31 -8.52
N TYR A 35 5.97 13.89 -9.53
CA TYR A 35 5.30 14.27 -10.78
C TYR A 35 4.77 13.05 -11.53
N GLU A 36 5.51 11.94 -11.64
CA GLU A 36 5.05 10.73 -12.33
C GLU A 36 3.88 10.04 -11.60
N THR A 37 3.85 10.12 -10.27
CA THR A 37 2.72 9.66 -9.46
C THR A 37 1.45 10.49 -9.71
N THR A 38 1.58 11.80 -9.97
CA THR A 38 0.46 12.74 -10.03
C THR A 38 0.05 13.15 -11.45
N ALA A 39 0.98 13.18 -12.39
CA ALA A 39 0.78 13.61 -13.77
C ALA A 39 0.44 12.40 -14.64
N PHE A 40 -0.86 12.19 -14.79
CA PHE A 40 -1.44 11.05 -15.51
C PHE A 40 -1.04 11.02 -16.99
N ASN A 41 -0.09 10.14 -17.34
CA ASN A 41 0.12 9.74 -18.73
C ASN A 41 0.25 8.21 -18.81
N GLN A 42 -0.13 7.61 -19.95
CA GLN A 42 -0.09 6.15 -20.11
C GLN A 42 1.34 5.59 -20.20
N GLU A 43 2.30 6.44 -20.55
CA GLU A 43 3.72 6.10 -20.67
C GLU A 43 4.41 5.96 -19.29
N ALA A 44 3.82 6.53 -18.23
CA ALA A 44 4.36 6.54 -16.87
C ALA A 44 4.08 5.26 -16.08
N LEU A 45 3.16 4.41 -16.54
CA LEU A 45 2.74 3.18 -15.84
C LEU A 45 3.90 2.21 -15.52
N PRO A 46 4.86 1.95 -16.43
CA PRO A 46 6.04 1.15 -16.12
C PRO A 46 7.22 1.99 -15.59
N ALA A 47 7.13 3.31 -15.68
CA ALA A 47 8.25 4.23 -15.44
C ALA A 47 8.56 4.36 -13.95
N TRP A 48 7.54 4.46 -13.09
CA TRP A 48 7.75 4.73 -11.66
C TRP A 48 8.69 3.72 -10.99
N GLY A 49 8.45 2.41 -11.18
CA GLY A 49 9.32 1.39 -10.60
C GLY A 49 10.78 1.50 -11.08
N THR A 50 10.98 1.82 -12.37
CA THR A 50 12.32 2.02 -12.95
C THR A 50 12.97 3.30 -12.43
N HIS A 51 12.18 4.35 -12.22
CA HIS A 51 12.63 5.59 -11.61
C HIS A 51 13.10 5.38 -10.17
N VAL A 52 12.35 4.61 -9.37
CA VAL A 52 12.75 4.21 -8.01
C VAL A 52 14.07 3.42 -8.02
N ASP A 53 14.28 2.54 -8.99
CA ASP A 53 15.55 1.82 -9.15
C ASP A 53 16.70 2.80 -9.47
N GLY A 54 16.45 3.81 -10.31
CA GLY A 54 17.39 4.89 -10.62
C GLY A 54 17.73 5.76 -9.41
N VAL A 55 16.73 6.17 -8.63
CA VAL A 55 16.90 6.90 -7.36
C VAL A 55 17.73 6.07 -6.37
N THR A 56 17.47 4.77 -6.27
CA THR A 56 18.25 3.85 -5.43
C THR A 56 19.71 3.81 -5.87
N ALA A 57 19.99 3.78 -7.17
CA ALA A 57 21.35 3.85 -7.70
C ALA A 57 22.04 5.19 -7.35
N LEU A 58 21.33 6.32 -7.40
CA LEU A 58 21.85 7.62 -6.98
C LEU A 58 22.20 7.65 -5.49
N ILE A 59 21.33 7.11 -4.64
CA ILE A 59 21.59 7.00 -3.20
C ILE A 59 22.85 6.19 -2.94
N LYS A 60 23.04 5.07 -3.62
CA LYS A 60 24.26 4.26 -3.50
C LYS A 60 25.51 5.04 -3.93
N ASN A 61 25.42 5.79 -5.02
CA ASN A 61 26.53 6.63 -5.50
C ASN A 61 26.89 7.76 -4.52
N ARG A 62 25.88 8.38 -3.90
CA ARG A 62 26.05 9.45 -2.90
C ARG A 62 26.76 8.97 -1.63
N GLY A 63 26.51 7.73 -1.21
CA GLY A 63 27.17 7.15 -0.03
C GLY A 63 26.91 7.97 1.24
N ARG A 64 27.98 8.54 1.83
CA ARG A 64 27.90 9.32 3.08
C ARG A 64 27.14 10.64 2.93
N GLU A 65 27.07 11.21 1.73
CA GLU A 65 26.36 12.46 1.46
C GLU A 65 24.84 12.33 1.71
N ASN A 66 24.30 11.11 1.78
CA ASN A 66 22.89 10.91 2.16
C ASN A 66 22.58 11.32 3.61
N PHE A 67 23.61 11.50 4.44
CA PHE A 67 23.46 11.73 5.89
C PHE A 67 24.16 13.03 6.35
N ASN A 68 24.52 13.91 5.41
CA ASN A 68 25.31 15.12 5.66
C ASN A 68 24.46 16.33 6.14
N GLY A 69 23.19 16.09 6.50
CA GLY A 69 22.33 17.12 7.05
C GLY A 69 20.86 16.72 7.06
N PRO A 70 20.00 17.57 7.67
CA PRO A 70 18.57 17.30 7.78
C PRO A 70 17.88 17.04 6.43
N MET A 71 18.19 17.85 5.42
CA MET A 71 17.58 17.72 4.09
C MET A 71 17.94 16.40 3.41
N SER A 72 19.22 16.04 3.42
CA SER A 72 19.72 14.80 2.83
C SER A 72 19.10 13.57 3.52
N CYS A 73 18.97 13.59 4.85
CA CYS A 73 18.27 12.54 5.60
C CYS A 73 16.79 12.44 5.23
N MET A 74 16.07 13.56 5.12
CA MET A 74 14.66 13.55 4.70
C MET A 74 14.47 13.03 3.27
N MET A 75 15.36 13.40 2.35
CA MET A 75 15.38 12.87 0.97
C MET A 75 15.66 11.36 0.95
N PHE A 76 16.59 10.89 1.78
CA PHE A 76 16.85 9.46 1.93
C PHE A 76 15.62 8.71 2.46
N LEU A 77 14.94 9.24 3.48
CA LEU A 77 13.71 8.66 4.02
C LEU A 77 12.59 8.59 2.98
N PHE A 78 12.43 9.64 2.18
CA PHE A 78 11.48 9.66 1.07
C PHE A 78 11.78 8.56 0.05
N ALA A 79 13.02 8.48 -0.44
CA ALA A 79 13.43 7.45 -1.38
C ALA A 79 13.30 6.03 -0.80
N ARG A 80 13.60 5.86 0.49
CA ARG A 80 13.44 4.59 1.19
C ARG A 80 11.98 4.13 1.19
N ARG A 81 11.03 5.03 1.41
CA ARG A 81 9.60 4.73 1.33
C ARG A 81 9.24 4.18 -0.05
N SER A 82 9.62 4.87 -1.12
CA SER A 82 9.35 4.45 -2.48
C SER A 82 9.98 3.10 -2.82
N ALA A 83 11.23 2.89 -2.39
CA ALA A 83 11.91 1.61 -2.52
C ALA A 83 11.12 0.48 -1.83
N ILE A 84 10.72 0.65 -0.56
CA ILE A 84 9.93 -0.35 0.17
C ILE A 84 8.67 -0.77 -0.58
N LEU A 85 7.88 0.21 -1.06
CA LEU A 85 6.64 -0.05 -1.79
C LEU A 85 6.90 -0.69 -3.16
N SER A 86 7.99 -0.33 -3.81
CA SER A 86 8.43 -0.91 -5.07
C SER A 86 8.83 -2.39 -4.87
N GLN A 87 9.63 -2.68 -3.84
CA GLN A 87 10.14 -4.02 -3.56
C GLN A 87 9.09 -4.99 -3.01
N ILE A 88 8.11 -4.51 -2.24
CA ILE A 88 7.00 -5.35 -1.79
C ILE A 88 6.14 -5.84 -2.98
N GLN A 89 5.99 -4.99 -4.01
CA GLN A 89 5.25 -5.33 -5.23
C GLN A 89 6.07 -6.25 -6.16
N SER A 90 7.40 -6.08 -6.24
CA SER A 90 8.25 -7.02 -6.99
C SER A 90 8.58 -8.31 -6.26
N SER A 91 8.18 -8.46 -4.99
CA SER A 91 8.55 -9.61 -4.15
C SER A 91 10.06 -9.86 -4.09
N THR A 92 10.86 -8.78 -4.07
CA THR A 92 12.33 -8.82 -4.00
C THR A 92 12.80 -8.11 -2.73
N PRO A 93 13.96 -8.45 -2.15
CA PRO A 93 14.45 -7.77 -0.97
C PRO A 93 14.83 -6.33 -1.30
N ILE A 94 14.66 -5.43 -0.32
CA ILE A 94 15.16 -4.05 -0.40
C ILE A 94 16.69 -4.00 -0.46
N ASP A 95 17.24 -3.02 -1.18
CA ASP A 95 18.69 -2.83 -1.24
C ASP A 95 19.27 -2.52 0.16
N PRO A 96 20.37 -3.17 0.58
CA PRO A 96 20.96 -2.99 1.90
C PRO A 96 21.37 -1.54 2.24
N ILE A 97 21.52 -0.65 1.23
CA ILE A 97 21.79 0.77 1.48
C ILE A 97 20.75 1.40 2.41
N PHE A 98 19.49 0.96 2.31
CA PHE A 98 18.37 1.47 3.11
C PHE A 98 18.34 0.98 4.56
N GLU A 99 19.21 0.03 4.92
CA GLU A 99 19.37 -0.50 6.28
C GLU A 99 20.50 0.20 7.05
N GLN A 100 21.23 1.11 6.41
CA GLN A 100 22.41 1.75 6.98
C GLN A 100 22.07 3.04 7.74
N ASN A 101 22.95 3.42 8.68
CA ASN A 101 22.93 4.70 9.39
C ASN A 101 21.60 5.03 10.08
N GLY A 102 20.95 4.03 10.69
CA GLY A 102 19.71 4.21 11.44
C GLY A 102 19.77 5.37 12.45
N ASP A 103 20.85 5.47 13.22
CA ASP A 103 21.04 6.52 14.22
C ASP A 103 21.00 7.94 13.64
N ALA A 104 21.53 8.14 12.43
CA ALA A 104 21.50 9.43 11.74
C ALA A 104 20.10 9.78 11.22
N LEU A 105 19.25 8.78 11.00
CA LEU A 105 17.89 8.94 10.50
C LEU A 105 16.85 9.09 11.61
N LEU A 106 17.11 8.52 12.80
CA LEU A 106 16.18 8.55 13.95
C LEU A 106 15.57 9.92 14.27
N PRO A 107 16.31 11.05 14.22
CA PRO A 107 15.74 12.37 14.51
C PRO A 107 14.71 12.84 13.46
N TYR A 108 14.73 12.25 12.27
CA TYR A 108 13.94 12.68 11.10
C TYR A 108 12.82 11.70 10.76
N GLU A 109 12.81 10.49 11.35
CA GLU A 109 11.76 9.50 11.15
C GLU A 109 10.45 9.92 11.83
N ASN A 110 9.40 10.08 11.03
CA ASN A 110 8.04 10.26 11.54
C ASN A 110 7.41 8.90 11.94
N TYR A 111 6.21 8.95 12.53
CA TYR A 111 5.52 7.74 12.99
C TYR A 111 5.22 6.72 11.87
N GLY A 112 4.92 7.20 10.67
CA GLY A 112 4.73 6.37 9.48
C GLY A 112 6.02 5.76 8.95
N ASP A 113 7.15 6.49 9.02
CA ASP A 113 8.46 5.95 8.60
C ASP A 113 8.86 4.73 9.45
N ARG A 114 8.51 4.74 10.74
CA ARG A 114 8.75 3.60 11.63
C ARG A 114 7.92 2.37 11.27
N LEU A 115 6.72 2.54 10.69
CA LEU A 115 5.93 1.44 10.13
C LEU A 115 6.56 0.92 8.83
N LEU A 116 7.01 1.82 7.97
CA LEU A 116 7.71 1.49 6.73
C LEU A 116 8.99 0.69 6.99
N SER A 117 9.78 1.08 8.00
CA SER A 117 10.97 0.32 8.41
C SER A 117 10.65 -1.12 8.82
N ARG A 118 9.48 -1.38 9.42
CA ARG A 118 9.00 -2.77 9.67
C ARG A 118 8.59 -3.47 8.38
N THR A 119 7.95 -2.74 7.47
CA THR A 119 7.51 -3.23 6.15
C THR A 119 8.69 -3.73 5.30
N MET A 120 9.89 -3.15 5.45
CA MET A 120 11.12 -3.67 4.83
C MET A 120 11.35 -5.17 5.10
N ARG A 121 11.07 -5.64 6.33
CA ARG A 121 11.26 -7.05 6.70
C ARG A 121 10.31 -7.99 5.94
N ILE A 122 9.12 -7.50 5.54
CA ILE A 122 8.19 -8.28 4.70
C ILE A 122 8.87 -8.65 3.38
N THR A 123 9.59 -7.74 2.75
CA THR A 123 10.25 -7.99 1.45
C THR A 123 11.23 -9.17 1.51
N LYS A 124 12.01 -9.26 2.60
CA LYS A 124 12.96 -10.35 2.86
C LYS A 124 12.25 -11.68 3.11
N ILE A 125 11.21 -11.68 3.95
CA ILE A 125 10.43 -12.89 4.25
C ILE A 125 9.72 -13.40 3.00
N GLN A 126 9.10 -12.49 2.23
CA GLN A 126 8.39 -12.80 1.00
C GLN A 126 9.32 -13.41 -0.05
N ASP A 127 10.45 -12.76 -0.33
CA ASP A 127 11.46 -13.24 -1.28
C ASP A 127 12.01 -14.63 -0.92
N ARG A 128 12.43 -14.84 0.34
CA ARG A 128 12.93 -16.14 0.81
C ARG A 128 11.84 -17.22 0.73
N THR A 129 10.61 -16.90 1.14
CA THR A 129 9.48 -17.82 1.07
C THR A 129 9.20 -18.22 -0.38
N ASN A 130 9.08 -17.25 -1.28
CA ASN A 130 8.75 -17.50 -2.68
C ASN A 130 9.83 -18.35 -3.37
N ARG A 131 11.12 -18.09 -3.11
CA ARG A 131 12.21 -18.93 -3.63
C ARG A 131 12.13 -20.37 -3.14
N LEU A 132 11.87 -20.59 -1.84
CA LEU A 132 11.80 -21.94 -1.27
C LEU A 132 10.57 -22.69 -1.78
N LEU A 133 9.40 -22.02 -1.83
CA LEU A 133 8.16 -22.62 -2.32
C LEU A 133 8.19 -22.96 -3.82
N ALA A 134 9.08 -22.34 -4.60
CA ALA A 134 9.28 -22.64 -6.02
C ALA A 134 10.20 -23.84 -6.28
N GLN A 135 10.86 -24.40 -5.26
CA GLN A 135 11.78 -25.54 -5.41
C GLN A 135 11.03 -26.87 -5.35
N GLU A 136 11.53 -27.87 -6.09
CA GLU A 136 10.91 -29.21 -6.16
C GLU A 136 11.04 -30.01 -4.84
N ASN A 137 12.11 -29.78 -4.07
CA ASN A 137 12.46 -30.56 -2.87
C ASN A 137 12.09 -29.86 -1.56
N LEU A 138 10.83 -29.47 -1.40
CA LEU A 138 10.32 -28.73 -0.22
C LEU A 138 10.60 -29.41 1.12
N LYS A 139 10.69 -30.75 1.14
CA LYS A 139 10.98 -31.53 2.36
C LYS A 139 12.33 -31.18 3.00
N ILE A 140 13.29 -30.70 2.22
CA ILE A 140 14.64 -30.32 2.73
C ILE A 140 14.56 -28.98 3.50
N HIS A 141 13.55 -28.16 3.23
CA HIS A 141 13.43 -26.80 3.74
C HIS A 141 12.38 -26.64 4.84
N VAL A 142 11.89 -27.73 5.43
CA VAL A 142 10.80 -27.70 6.43
C VAL A 142 11.16 -26.84 7.63
N ASP A 143 12.39 -26.95 8.15
CA ASP A 143 12.84 -26.15 9.30
C ASP A 143 12.94 -24.67 8.93
N THR A 144 13.56 -24.35 7.80
CA THR A 144 13.66 -22.96 7.30
C THR A 144 12.30 -22.33 7.02
N LEU A 145 11.34 -23.09 6.48
CA LEU A 145 9.97 -22.62 6.27
C LEU A 145 9.26 -22.38 7.60
N SER A 146 9.53 -23.21 8.62
CA SER A 146 8.98 -23.03 9.97
C SER A 146 9.53 -21.77 10.63
N GLU A 147 10.83 -21.50 10.48
CA GLU A 147 11.46 -20.24 10.90
C GLU A 147 10.85 -19.03 10.20
N LEU A 148 10.72 -19.06 8.87
CA LEU A 148 10.10 -17.96 8.12
C LEU A 148 8.63 -17.73 8.51
N LYS A 149 7.88 -18.79 8.80
CA LYS A 149 6.51 -18.69 9.31
C LYS A 149 6.47 -18.07 10.71
N LYS A 150 7.45 -18.37 11.57
CA LYS A 150 7.59 -17.72 12.86
C LYS A 150 7.94 -16.24 12.69
N ASP A 151 8.93 -15.91 11.87
CA ASP A 151 9.32 -14.52 11.57
C ASP A 151 8.14 -13.70 11.04
N ALA A 152 7.29 -14.29 10.20
CA ALA A 152 6.10 -13.65 9.67
C ALA A 152 5.03 -13.39 10.77
N LYS A 153 4.86 -14.32 11.71
CA LYS A 153 3.95 -14.16 12.85
C LYS A 153 4.44 -13.09 13.82
N ASP A 154 5.72 -13.15 14.19
CA ASP A 154 6.35 -12.18 15.09
C ASP A 154 6.24 -10.76 14.50
N LEU A 155 6.45 -10.63 13.17
CA LEU A 155 6.27 -9.35 12.49
C LEU A 155 4.80 -8.91 12.44
N ASP A 156 3.82 -9.80 12.23
CA ASP A 156 2.39 -9.44 12.30
C ASP A 156 1.99 -8.92 13.69
N GLU A 157 2.54 -9.50 14.76
CA GLU A 157 2.35 -9.04 16.13
C GLU A 157 2.94 -7.64 16.34
N GLU A 158 4.10 -7.33 15.77
CA GLU A 158 4.66 -5.96 15.77
C GLU A 158 3.77 -4.96 15.04
N PHE A 159 3.18 -5.34 13.89
CA PHE A 159 2.20 -4.50 13.19
C PHE A 159 0.96 -4.29 14.07
N ALA A 160 0.42 -5.34 14.68
CA ALA A 160 -0.73 -5.23 15.57
C ALA A 160 -0.43 -4.32 16.78
N ALA A 161 0.76 -4.42 17.37
CA ALA A 161 1.20 -3.57 18.46
C ALA A 161 1.31 -2.10 18.05
N TRP A 162 1.80 -1.82 16.83
CA TRP A 162 1.84 -0.47 16.27
C TRP A 162 0.45 0.19 16.22
N ALA A 163 -0.58 -0.54 15.78
CA ALA A 163 -1.94 -0.02 15.72
C ALA A 163 -2.50 0.36 17.11
N VAL A 164 -2.17 -0.43 18.14
CA VAL A 164 -2.59 -0.15 19.53
C VAL A 164 -1.83 1.03 20.14
N GLN A 165 -0.55 1.19 19.80
CA GLN A 165 0.34 2.23 20.32
C GLN A 165 0.29 3.54 19.51
N THR A 166 -0.69 3.67 18.62
CA THR A 166 -0.80 4.83 17.73
C THR A 166 -1.18 6.10 18.51
N PRO A 167 -0.42 7.20 18.39
CA PRO A 167 -0.73 8.43 19.11
C PRO A 167 -2.02 9.08 18.60
N THR A 168 -2.64 9.93 19.42
CA THR A 168 -3.94 10.55 19.14
C THR A 168 -3.99 11.35 17.84
N HIS A 169 -2.90 12.04 17.47
CA HIS A 169 -2.83 12.79 16.20
C HIS A 169 -2.68 11.90 14.96
N PHE A 170 -2.49 10.59 15.14
CA PHE A 170 -2.30 9.61 14.09
C PHE A 170 -3.39 8.52 14.09
N THR A 171 -4.36 8.62 15.00
CA THR A 171 -5.52 7.72 15.05
C THR A 171 -6.65 8.22 14.15
N TYR A 172 -7.66 7.38 13.96
CA TYR A 172 -8.90 7.71 13.28
C TYR A 172 -10.09 7.62 14.25
N SER A 173 -11.18 8.32 13.92
CA SER A 173 -12.46 8.12 14.59
C SER A 173 -13.38 7.24 13.73
N ALA A 174 -13.92 6.17 14.32
CA ALA A 174 -14.90 5.33 13.68
C ALA A 174 -16.31 5.93 13.80
N ILE A 175 -17.04 5.96 12.69
CA ILE A 175 -18.43 6.36 12.60
C ILE A 175 -19.23 5.11 12.25
N THR A 176 -20.12 4.73 13.16
CA THR A 176 -20.99 3.56 13.04
C THR A 176 -22.46 3.99 12.85
N ASN A 177 -23.36 3.02 12.72
CA ASN A 177 -24.80 3.23 12.57
C ASN A 177 -25.13 4.10 11.35
N ILE A 178 -24.54 3.75 10.21
CA ILE A 178 -24.78 4.43 8.94
C ILE A 178 -26.25 4.25 8.55
N GLY A 179 -26.99 5.36 8.46
CA GLY A 179 -28.40 5.35 8.12
C GLY A 179 -28.60 4.96 6.66
N ILE A 180 -28.94 3.71 6.40
CA ILE A 180 -29.32 3.25 5.05
C ILE A 180 -30.81 3.00 5.03
N ARG A 181 -31.52 3.62 4.08
CA ARG A 181 -32.91 3.31 3.80
C ARG A 181 -33.01 2.78 2.38
N SER A 182 -33.76 1.70 2.21
CA SER A 182 -34.10 1.18 0.89
C SER A 182 -35.49 0.58 0.99
N GLU A 183 -36.42 1.08 0.18
CA GLU A 183 -37.81 0.59 0.12
C GLU A 183 -37.87 -0.80 -0.53
N ASP A 184 -36.87 -1.13 -1.36
CA ASP A 184 -36.73 -2.39 -2.10
C ASP A 184 -35.42 -3.12 -1.75
N TRP A 185 -35.03 -3.15 -0.46
CA TRP A 185 -33.76 -3.77 -0.07
C TRP A 185 -33.78 -5.29 -0.32
N ILE A 186 -32.99 -5.75 -1.29
CA ILE A 186 -32.63 -7.15 -1.45
C ILE A 186 -31.27 -7.36 -0.80
N GLU A 187 -31.14 -8.34 0.10
CA GLU A 187 -29.87 -8.62 0.76
C GLU A 187 -28.73 -8.81 -0.27
N GLY A 188 -27.63 -8.07 -0.10
CA GLY A 188 -26.50 -8.07 -1.04
C GLY A 188 -26.65 -7.19 -2.29
N SER A 189 -27.76 -6.46 -2.47
CA SER A 189 -27.97 -5.56 -3.61
C SER A 189 -27.08 -4.30 -3.60
N VAL A 190 -26.66 -3.88 -2.41
CA VAL A 190 -25.70 -2.81 -2.17
C VAL A 190 -24.87 -3.22 -0.95
N TYR A 191 -23.55 -3.09 -1.05
CA TYR A 191 -22.67 -3.23 0.10
C TYR A 191 -22.38 -1.86 0.69
N VAL A 192 -22.51 -1.74 2.01
CA VAL A 192 -22.09 -0.57 2.77
C VAL A 192 -21.27 -1.06 3.97
N PRO A 193 -20.08 -0.50 4.23
CA PRO A 193 -19.28 -0.84 5.41
C PRO A 193 -20.09 -0.65 6.70
N GLN A 194 -19.86 -1.51 7.71
CA GLN A 194 -20.53 -1.36 9.02
C GLN A 194 -20.08 -0.10 9.77
N GLU A 195 -18.84 0.32 9.50
CA GLU A 195 -18.25 1.56 10.00
C GLU A 195 -17.44 2.26 8.92
N ILE A 196 -17.23 3.56 9.11
CA ILE A 196 -16.31 4.35 8.30
C ILE A 196 -15.37 5.16 9.17
N HIS A 197 -14.20 5.45 8.60
CA HIS A 197 -13.11 6.06 9.34
C HIS A 197 -12.88 7.49 8.88
N ARG A 198 -12.93 8.43 9.83
CA ARG A 198 -12.48 9.80 9.62
C ARG A 198 -11.05 9.94 10.13
N TYR A 199 -10.15 10.39 9.26
CA TYR A 199 -8.73 10.56 9.57
C TYR A 199 -8.36 12.03 9.73
N PRO A 200 -7.18 12.34 10.33
CA PRO A 200 -6.66 13.69 10.39
C PRO A 200 -6.33 14.28 9.00
N ASN A 201 -5.81 13.44 8.09
CA ASN A 201 -5.48 13.81 6.71
C ASN A 201 -5.23 12.55 5.86
N ASN A 202 -5.09 12.73 4.54
CA ASN A 202 -4.84 11.65 3.59
C ASN A 202 -3.57 10.86 3.91
N TYR A 203 -2.49 11.50 4.37
CA TYR A 203 -1.24 10.82 4.72
C TYR A 203 -1.44 9.77 5.82
N VAL A 204 -2.13 10.14 6.90
CA VAL A 204 -2.43 9.20 8.00
C VAL A 204 -3.27 8.03 7.48
N THR A 205 -4.27 8.29 6.62
CA THR A 205 -5.08 7.21 6.02
C THR A 205 -4.24 6.24 5.19
N ARG A 206 -3.30 6.76 4.38
CA ARG A 206 -2.39 5.96 3.56
C ARG A 206 -1.53 5.03 4.40
N ILE A 207 -0.99 5.53 5.51
CA ILE A 207 -0.20 4.72 6.44
C ILE A 207 -1.04 3.64 7.11
N TRP A 208 -2.29 3.92 7.50
CA TRP A 208 -3.21 2.91 8.01
C TRP A 208 -3.54 1.83 6.96
N ASN A 209 -3.71 2.22 5.69
CA ASN A 209 -3.93 1.27 4.61
C ASN A 209 -2.68 0.44 4.29
N LEU A 210 -1.48 1.02 4.39
CA LEU A 210 -0.23 0.27 4.33
C LEU A 210 -0.16 -0.78 5.45
N TYR A 211 -0.48 -0.40 6.70
CA TYR A 211 -0.57 -1.34 7.82
C TYR A 211 -1.50 -2.52 7.50
N ARG A 212 -2.71 -2.24 6.98
CA ARG A 212 -3.69 -3.29 6.62
C ARG A 212 -3.19 -4.21 5.53
N VAL A 213 -2.63 -3.63 4.45
CA VAL A 213 -2.07 -4.41 3.34
C VAL A 213 -0.86 -5.25 3.80
N SER A 214 0.02 -4.69 4.62
CA SER A 214 1.16 -5.42 5.19
C SER A 214 0.71 -6.66 5.97
N ARG A 215 -0.33 -6.56 6.79
CA ARG A 215 -0.90 -7.71 7.52
C ARG A 215 -1.58 -8.73 6.60
N LEU A 216 -2.24 -8.29 5.53
CA LEU A 216 -2.78 -9.20 4.50
C LEU A 216 -1.66 -9.96 3.78
N ILE A 217 -0.53 -9.30 3.46
CA ILE A 217 0.62 -9.94 2.83
C ILE A 217 1.25 -10.97 3.79
N LEU A 218 1.47 -10.61 5.06
CA LEU A 218 1.98 -11.53 6.08
C LEU A 218 1.07 -12.75 6.28
N SER A 219 -0.24 -12.51 6.37
CA SER A 219 -1.25 -13.58 6.45
C SER A 219 -1.19 -14.50 5.24
N SER A 220 -0.99 -13.97 4.03
CA SER A 220 -0.82 -14.78 2.82
C SER A 220 0.44 -15.64 2.86
N ILE A 221 1.57 -15.10 3.36
CA ILE A 221 2.83 -15.83 3.51
C ILE A 221 2.64 -17.00 4.50
N ILE A 222 2.06 -16.72 5.67
CA ILE A 222 1.79 -17.73 6.71
C ILE A 222 0.88 -18.83 6.15
N HIS A 223 -0.16 -18.45 5.41
CA HIS A 223 -1.09 -19.41 4.80
C HIS A 223 -0.37 -20.30 3.77
N ARG A 224 0.40 -19.72 2.83
CA ARG A 224 1.12 -20.49 1.79
C ARG A 224 2.12 -21.48 2.39
N ILE A 225 2.85 -21.07 3.43
CA ILE A 225 3.76 -21.98 4.15
C ILE A 225 2.98 -23.10 4.84
N SER A 226 1.86 -22.77 5.50
CA SER A 226 1.04 -23.75 6.23
C SER A 226 0.41 -24.80 5.32
N GLN A 227 -0.08 -24.39 4.15
CA GLN A 227 -0.60 -25.30 3.12
C GLN A 227 0.48 -26.29 2.65
N THR A 228 1.72 -25.83 2.54
CA THR A 228 2.85 -26.68 2.10
C THR A 228 3.25 -27.70 3.16
N GLN A 229 3.18 -27.33 4.44
CA GLN A 229 3.59 -28.20 5.56
C GLN A 229 2.49 -29.16 6.03
N ASN A 230 1.26 -29.09 5.49
CA ASN A 230 0.09 -29.86 5.96
C ASN A 230 -0.16 -29.75 7.47
N THR A 231 0.24 -28.65 8.12
CA THR A 231 0.03 -28.45 9.57
C THR A 231 -1.43 -28.10 9.85
N ASP A 232 -2.00 -28.60 10.97
CA ASP A 232 -3.40 -28.40 11.41
C ASP A 232 -4.01 -27.06 10.98
N LEU A 233 -4.75 -27.12 9.87
CA LEU A 233 -5.19 -25.95 9.12
C LEU A 233 -6.38 -25.26 9.80
N ALA A 234 -7.24 -26.00 10.50
CA ALA A 234 -8.56 -25.51 10.90
C ALA A 234 -8.52 -24.31 11.89
N SER A 235 -7.85 -24.44 13.03
CA SER A 235 -7.84 -23.39 14.07
C SER A 235 -6.97 -22.19 13.68
N SER A 236 -5.83 -22.44 13.02
CA SER A 236 -4.95 -21.38 12.51
C SER A 236 -5.61 -20.59 11.37
N ASN A 237 -6.43 -21.23 10.54
CA ASN A 237 -7.16 -20.54 9.47
C ASN A 237 -8.23 -19.61 10.03
N VAL A 238 -9.02 -20.02 11.03
CA VAL A 238 -10.06 -19.15 11.63
C VAL A 238 -9.48 -17.83 12.16
N LYS A 239 -8.33 -17.88 12.85
CA LYS A 239 -7.67 -16.65 13.35
C LYS A 239 -7.19 -15.76 12.19
N ILE A 240 -6.53 -16.35 11.19
CA ILE A 240 -6.03 -15.62 10.02
C ILE A 240 -7.18 -15.02 9.22
N ASP A 241 -8.28 -15.75 9.05
CA ASP A 241 -9.46 -15.31 8.33
C ASP A 241 -10.13 -14.12 9.03
N GLY A 242 -10.22 -14.15 10.37
CA GLY A 242 -10.68 -13.02 11.17
C GLY A 242 -9.79 -11.77 11.03
N ILE A 243 -8.47 -11.95 11.05
CA ILE A 243 -7.51 -10.85 10.79
C ILE A 243 -7.72 -10.29 9.39
N ASN A 244 -7.77 -11.15 8.37
CA ASN A 244 -7.98 -10.76 6.99
C ASN A 244 -9.28 -9.97 6.81
N GLN A 245 -10.38 -10.45 7.39
CA GLN A 245 -11.68 -9.77 7.32
C GLN A 245 -11.60 -8.38 7.96
N ALA A 246 -11.01 -8.26 9.16
CA ALA A 246 -10.83 -6.96 9.81
C ALA A 246 -9.95 -5.99 9.00
N MET A 247 -8.90 -6.49 8.33
CA MET A 247 -8.05 -5.65 7.47
C MET A 247 -8.81 -5.17 6.22
N VAL A 248 -9.60 -6.05 5.59
CA VAL A 248 -10.43 -5.72 4.44
C VAL A 248 -11.53 -4.73 4.84
N ASP A 249 -12.22 -4.95 5.96
CA ASP A 249 -13.23 -4.04 6.50
C ASP A 249 -12.64 -2.66 6.80
N GLY A 250 -11.44 -2.62 7.40
CA GLY A 250 -10.73 -1.37 7.65
C GLY A 250 -10.34 -0.61 6.37
N ILE A 251 -9.97 -1.31 5.29
CA ILE A 251 -9.74 -0.71 3.97
C ILE A 251 -11.06 -0.15 3.44
N CYS A 252 -12.15 -0.92 3.53
CA CYS A 252 -13.49 -0.49 3.11
C CYS A 252 -13.93 0.80 3.83
N ALA A 253 -13.73 0.85 5.15
CA ALA A 253 -14.04 1.97 6.01
C ALA A 253 -13.24 3.25 5.68
N SER A 254 -12.06 3.12 5.05
CA SER A 254 -11.22 4.27 4.66
C SER A 254 -11.65 4.94 3.35
N ILE A 255 -12.44 4.25 2.53
CA ILE A 255 -12.77 4.69 1.16
C ILE A 255 -13.47 6.04 1.17
N PRO A 256 -14.55 6.29 1.93
CA PRO A 256 -15.26 7.56 1.83
C PRO A 256 -14.38 8.77 2.15
N PHE A 257 -13.53 8.67 3.17
CA PHE A 257 -12.60 9.73 3.52
C PHE A 257 -11.60 10.02 2.37
N LEU A 258 -10.97 8.99 1.81
CA LEU A 258 -10.01 9.15 0.71
C LEU A 258 -10.67 9.60 -0.60
N LEU A 259 -11.96 9.32 -0.78
CA LEU A 259 -12.75 9.85 -1.89
C LEU A 259 -13.16 11.32 -1.70
N GLY A 260 -12.95 11.89 -0.51
CA GLY A 260 -13.22 13.29 -0.18
C GLY A 260 -14.63 13.54 0.37
N TYR A 261 -15.35 12.50 0.82
CA TYR A 261 -16.65 12.68 1.45
C TYR A 261 -16.49 13.18 2.88
N ASP A 262 -17.40 14.06 3.30
CA ASP A 262 -17.60 14.30 4.73
C ASP A 262 -18.24 13.05 5.36
N CYS A 263 -17.47 12.37 6.20
CA CYS A 263 -17.91 11.14 6.84
C CYS A 263 -19.04 11.37 7.86
N LEU A 264 -19.21 12.59 8.38
CA LEU A 264 -20.33 12.92 9.27
C LEU A 264 -21.64 13.04 8.49
N ASP A 265 -21.60 13.63 7.30
CA ASP A 265 -22.77 13.74 6.43
C ASP A 265 -23.26 12.36 5.96
N LEU A 266 -22.31 11.46 5.68
CA LEU A 266 -22.61 10.07 5.30
C LEU A 266 -23.26 9.23 6.40
N LYS A 267 -23.24 9.69 7.65
CA LYS A 267 -23.94 9.02 8.75
C LYS A 267 -25.46 9.08 8.59
N HIS A 268 -25.97 10.16 7.98
CA HIS A 268 -27.40 10.41 7.87
C HIS A 268 -28.09 9.49 6.86
N ALA A 269 -29.41 9.35 7.01
CA ALA A 269 -30.24 8.47 6.21
C ALA A 269 -30.09 8.75 4.71
N THR A 270 -29.49 7.81 3.98
CA THR A 270 -29.38 7.85 2.53
C THR A 270 -30.30 6.82 1.91
N PHE A 271 -31.09 7.23 0.91
CA PHE A 271 -31.91 6.33 0.12
C PHE A 271 -31.08 5.72 -1.01
N LEU A 272 -30.88 4.40 -0.98
CA LEU A 272 -30.08 3.69 -1.98
C LEU A 272 -30.97 2.80 -2.87
N LYS A 273 -30.79 2.92 -4.18
CA LYS A 273 -31.41 2.03 -5.17
C LYS A 273 -30.58 0.76 -5.33
N PRO A 274 -31.19 -0.40 -5.62
CA PRO A 274 -30.46 -1.62 -5.96
C PRO A 274 -29.41 -1.37 -7.07
N GLY A 275 -28.21 -1.95 -6.93
CA GLY A 275 -27.10 -1.78 -7.88
C GLY A 275 -26.35 -0.44 -7.78
N SER A 276 -26.69 0.41 -6.81
CA SER A 276 -25.97 1.67 -6.57
C SER A 276 -24.60 1.43 -5.93
N LEU A 277 -23.61 2.23 -6.33
CA LEU A 277 -22.29 2.23 -5.70
C LEU A 277 -22.25 3.24 -4.55
N TRP A 278 -22.12 2.77 -3.32
CA TRP A 278 -21.97 3.63 -2.14
C TRP A 278 -20.47 3.92 -1.88
N PRO A 279 -20.05 5.16 -1.52
CA PRO A 279 -20.86 6.35 -1.22
C PRO A 279 -21.23 7.22 -2.43
N GLN A 280 -20.85 6.85 -3.66
CA GLN A 280 -21.09 7.62 -4.89
C GLN A 280 -22.56 7.95 -5.15
N ALA A 281 -23.46 7.05 -4.77
CA ALA A 281 -24.90 7.24 -4.91
C ALA A 281 -25.55 8.04 -3.78
N SER A 282 -24.79 8.44 -2.75
CA SER A 282 -25.30 9.24 -1.63
C SER A 282 -25.41 10.72 -2.00
N SER A 283 -26.37 11.45 -1.42
CA SER A 283 -26.68 12.85 -1.75
C SER A 283 -25.59 13.89 -1.37
N GLY A 284 -24.42 13.46 -0.90
CA GLY A 284 -23.24 14.30 -0.81
C GLY A 284 -22.44 14.15 -2.10
N ILE A 285 -22.62 15.06 -3.07
CA ILE A 285 -21.66 15.16 -4.17
C ILE A 285 -20.30 15.35 -3.50
N PRO A 286 -19.29 14.46 -3.71
CA PRO A 286 -17.96 14.76 -3.22
C PRO A 286 -17.62 16.13 -3.80
N PRO A 287 -17.07 17.08 -3.02
CA PRO A 287 -16.57 18.32 -3.61
C PRO A 287 -15.80 17.92 -4.86
N GLN A 288 -15.85 18.71 -5.94
CA GLN A 288 -14.90 18.57 -7.04
C GLN A 288 -13.51 18.85 -6.47
N ALA A 289 -13.02 17.94 -5.64
CA ALA A 289 -11.79 18.01 -4.90
C ALA A 289 -10.77 17.59 -5.93
N THR A 290 -10.11 18.61 -6.45
CA THR A 290 -8.91 18.53 -7.27
C THR A 290 -7.81 17.71 -6.60
N ASP A 291 -7.95 17.35 -5.31
CA ASP A 291 -7.03 16.55 -4.50
C ASP A 291 -7.73 15.38 -3.76
N SER A 292 -8.49 14.56 -4.49
CA SER A 292 -9.02 13.33 -3.90
C SER A 292 -7.89 12.30 -3.70
N GLY A 293 -7.80 11.69 -2.52
CA GLY A 293 -6.89 10.58 -2.20
C GLY A 293 -7.17 9.26 -2.95
N LYS A 294 -7.94 9.31 -4.04
CA LYS A 294 -8.34 8.17 -4.89
C LYS A 294 -7.17 7.32 -5.33
N PHE A 295 -6.07 7.95 -5.77
CA PHE A 295 -4.88 7.22 -6.23
C PHE A 295 -4.37 6.25 -5.16
N SER A 296 -4.32 6.67 -3.90
CA SER A 296 -3.87 5.82 -2.80
C SER A 296 -4.83 4.69 -2.41
N LEU A 297 -6.06 4.65 -2.96
CA LEU A 297 -6.96 3.51 -2.76
C LEU A 297 -6.68 2.36 -3.74
N ILE A 298 -5.98 2.61 -4.85
CA ILE A 298 -5.84 1.65 -5.95
C ILE A 298 -5.21 0.34 -5.47
N TRP A 299 -4.07 0.41 -4.78
CA TRP A 299 -3.38 -0.78 -4.30
C TRP A 299 -4.14 -1.48 -3.15
N PRO A 300 -4.60 -0.79 -2.08
CA PRO A 300 -5.42 -1.42 -1.05
C PRO A 300 -6.68 -2.11 -1.59
N LEU A 301 -7.42 -1.49 -2.52
CA LEU A 301 -8.61 -2.09 -3.13
C LEU A 301 -8.27 -3.35 -3.94
N TYR A 302 -7.19 -3.29 -4.73
CA TYR A 302 -6.71 -4.43 -5.51
C TYR A 302 -6.28 -5.61 -4.63
N VAL A 303 -5.54 -5.34 -3.56
CA VAL A 303 -5.14 -6.37 -2.59
C VAL A 303 -6.36 -6.93 -1.85
N ALA A 304 -7.21 -6.06 -1.28
CA ALA A 304 -8.38 -6.46 -0.51
C ALA A 304 -9.37 -7.30 -1.32
N SER A 305 -9.64 -6.90 -2.57
CA SER A 305 -10.53 -7.66 -3.48
C SER A 305 -9.94 -9.01 -3.90
N SER A 306 -8.66 -9.27 -3.61
CA SER A 306 -7.98 -10.53 -3.90
C SER A 306 -7.88 -11.48 -2.69
N VAL A 307 -8.29 -11.02 -1.50
CA VAL A 307 -8.28 -11.83 -0.28
C VAL A 307 -9.33 -12.94 -0.38
N PRO A 308 -9.01 -14.23 -0.10
CA PRO A 308 -9.97 -15.33 -0.27
C PRO A 308 -11.22 -15.24 0.61
N THR A 309 -11.10 -14.73 1.84
CA THR A 309 -12.18 -14.70 2.83
C THR A 309 -13.22 -13.59 2.60
N THR A 310 -12.92 -12.62 1.73
CA THR A 310 -13.84 -11.53 1.39
C THR A 310 -15.09 -12.07 0.73
N SER A 311 -16.26 -11.74 1.29
CA SER A 311 -17.56 -12.14 0.74
C SER A 311 -17.79 -11.61 -0.67
N ASP A 312 -18.65 -12.27 -1.46
CA ASP A 312 -18.88 -11.87 -2.85
C ASP A 312 -19.46 -10.45 -2.99
N SER A 313 -20.32 -10.03 -2.05
CA SER A 313 -20.89 -8.68 -2.04
C SER A 313 -19.83 -7.62 -1.76
N GLN A 314 -18.98 -7.83 -0.76
CA GLN A 314 -17.88 -6.93 -0.41
C GLN A 314 -16.82 -6.90 -1.52
N ARG A 315 -16.47 -8.06 -2.08
CA ARG A 315 -15.50 -8.17 -3.18
C ARG A 315 -15.99 -7.44 -4.42
N ARG A 316 -17.25 -7.63 -4.80
CA ARG A 316 -17.87 -6.90 -5.92
C ARG A 316 -17.82 -5.40 -5.68
N TRP A 317 -18.17 -4.95 -4.48
CA TRP A 317 -18.11 -3.54 -4.13
C TRP A 317 -16.69 -2.97 -4.20
N LEU A 318 -15.68 -3.65 -3.68
CA LEU A 318 -14.27 -3.24 -3.81
C LEU A 318 -13.83 -3.11 -5.28
N LEU A 319 -14.26 -4.05 -6.13
CA LEU A 319 -13.97 -4.01 -7.57
C LEU A 319 -14.71 -2.87 -8.27
N ASP A 320 -15.96 -2.58 -7.88
CA ASP A 320 -16.74 -1.47 -8.42
C ASP A 320 -16.15 -0.12 -8.00
N GLN A 321 -15.61 0.00 -6.78
CA GLN A 321 -14.82 1.16 -6.35
C GLN A 321 -13.58 1.35 -7.23
N LEU A 322 -12.83 0.27 -7.49
CA LEU A 322 -11.65 0.31 -8.35
C LEU A 322 -12.03 0.70 -9.80
N ASN A 323 -13.13 0.17 -10.32
CA ASN A 323 -13.68 0.51 -11.64
C ASN A 323 -14.04 2.00 -11.72
N TRP A 324 -14.74 2.52 -10.72
CA TRP A 324 -15.10 3.93 -10.67
C TRP A 324 -13.87 4.85 -10.61
N ILE A 325 -12.84 4.47 -9.83
CA ILE A 325 -11.56 5.19 -9.81
C ILE A 325 -10.91 5.19 -11.20
N ALA A 326 -10.93 4.04 -11.89
CA ALA A 326 -10.41 3.89 -13.24
C ALA A 326 -11.15 4.78 -14.25
N ASP A 327 -12.48 4.83 -14.18
CA ASP A 327 -13.34 5.60 -15.08
C ASP A 327 -13.22 7.12 -14.84
N THR A 328 -12.85 7.53 -13.62
CA THR A 328 -12.58 8.94 -13.26
C THR A 328 -11.16 9.41 -13.61
N GLY A 329 -10.42 8.65 -14.43
CA GLY A 329 -9.16 9.08 -15.04
C GLY A 329 -7.89 8.46 -14.46
N GLN A 330 -7.99 7.61 -13.42
CA GLN A 330 -6.83 6.96 -12.81
C GLN A 330 -6.39 5.73 -13.59
N ILE A 331 -5.42 5.91 -14.48
CA ILE A 331 -5.02 4.84 -15.39
C ILE A 331 -4.44 3.60 -14.69
N HIS A 332 -3.78 3.76 -13.55
CA HIS A 332 -3.27 2.64 -12.74
C HIS A 332 -4.39 1.65 -12.35
N ALA A 333 -5.58 2.16 -12.00
CA ALA A 333 -6.74 1.33 -11.70
C ALA A 333 -7.26 0.58 -12.93
N LYS A 334 -7.14 1.15 -14.14
CA LYS A 334 -7.55 0.47 -15.39
C LYS A 334 -6.73 -0.79 -15.63
N VAL A 335 -5.42 -0.78 -15.34
CA VAL A 335 -4.54 -1.92 -15.60
C VAL A 335 -4.73 -3.05 -14.57
N LEU A 336 -5.19 -2.71 -13.35
CA LEU A 336 -5.52 -3.71 -12.32
C LEU A 336 -6.93 -4.29 -12.46
N LYS A 337 -7.77 -3.74 -13.35
CA LYS A 337 -9.14 -4.18 -13.55
C LYS A 337 -9.20 -5.66 -13.95
N GLY A 338 -9.93 -6.46 -13.17
CA GLY A 338 -10.09 -7.90 -13.40
C GLY A 338 -8.86 -8.75 -13.05
N CYS A 339 -7.78 -8.15 -12.56
CA CYS A 339 -6.60 -8.86 -12.08
C CYS A 339 -6.75 -9.25 -10.61
N LYS A 340 -6.05 -10.30 -10.19
CA LYS A 340 -5.86 -10.65 -8.77
C LYS A 340 -4.44 -10.29 -8.34
N SER A 341 -4.28 -9.83 -7.10
CA SER A 341 -2.97 -9.53 -6.50
C SER A 341 -2.03 -10.71 -6.60
N GLN A 342 -0.94 -10.52 -7.35
CA GLN A 342 0.14 -11.48 -7.44
C GLN A 342 0.95 -11.53 -6.14
N THR A 343 1.05 -10.40 -5.43
CA THR A 343 1.72 -10.27 -4.14
C THR A 343 1.16 -11.26 -3.12
N LEU A 344 -0.17 -11.39 -3.02
CA LEU A 344 -0.84 -12.36 -2.13
C LEU A 344 -0.63 -13.82 -2.58
N LEU A 345 -0.28 -14.05 -3.84
CA LEU A 345 0.04 -15.36 -4.40
C LEU A 345 1.55 -15.68 -4.35
N GLY A 346 2.37 -14.79 -3.78
CA GLY A 346 3.82 -14.97 -3.73
C GLY A 346 4.51 -14.78 -5.08
N LYS A 347 3.95 -13.91 -5.93
CA LYS A 347 4.48 -13.57 -7.26
C LYS A 347 4.67 -12.06 -7.39
N PRO A 348 5.64 -11.60 -8.20
CA PRO A 348 5.78 -10.18 -8.50
C PRO A 348 4.54 -9.65 -9.22
N GLU A 349 4.14 -8.42 -8.89
CA GLU A 349 3.15 -7.68 -9.68
C GLU A 349 3.71 -7.34 -11.06
N ARG A 350 2.81 -7.24 -12.05
CA ARG A 350 3.19 -6.98 -13.46
C ARG A 350 3.79 -5.58 -13.66
N PHE A 351 3.42 -4.64 -12.82
CA PHE A 351 3.94 -3.27 -12.79
C PHE A 351 3.92 -2.77 -11.36
N ARG A 352 4.81 -1.82 -11.06
CA ARG A 352 4.99 -1.20 -9.74
C ARG A 352 4.52 0.25 -9.82
N PHE A 353 3.83 0.72 -8.79
CA PHE A 353 3.39 2.10 -8.69
C PHE A 353 3.36 2.55 -7.22
N ASP A 354 3.48 3.85 -6.99
CA ASP A 354 3.34 4.42 -5.66
C ASP A 354 1.92 4.17 -5.12
N CYS A 355 1.80 3.94 -3.82
CA CYS A 355 0.54 3.64 -3.17
C CYS A 355 0.37 4.27 -1.78
N VAL A 356 1.36 5.02 -1.25
CA VAL A 356 1.38 5.45 0.16
C VAL A 356 2.00 6.83 0.41
#